data_AF-A0A7C2Z490-F1
#
_entry.id   AF-A0A7C2Z490-F1
#
_cell.length_a   1.000
_cell.length_b   1.000
_cell.length_c   1.000
_cell.angle_alpha   90.00
_cell.angle_beta   90.00
_cell.angle_gamma   90.00
#
_symmetry.space_group_name_H-M   'P 1'
#
loop_
_entity.id
_entity.type
_entity.pdbx_description
1 polymer ?
#
loop_
_entity_poly.entity_id
_entity_poly.type
_entity_poly.pdbx_seq_one_letter_code
_entity_poly.pdbx_strand_id
1 'polypeptide(L)'
;MSIRKPFRYEPLADLIDRGTYYLVTVDLPHVNKDNIHIYLDDDTVLIHAENEYTSDDGSYNRVVYDREFTLPDDADSSTIRVSFKEGMLRITMNKRQGGKTEIPIRRRTTATHLRHPISPLGKMKDNLIYKIAPTGKALFLAYDHGIEHGPTDFNETSVDPAFIMDIAEKGKFEAVVFHKGVAEKYYNGRVPLILKLNGKTNLREGDPVSRAVCTVEEALSLGAAAVGYTVYAGSDFEREMFSEFGEIVREAHRLDVPVVLWSYPRGHSIKDQFAPDVVAYAARVGLELGADAVKVEYTGNPENFKWVVKSAGKVKVFMAGGPKAANDEAFLTQVKGVIDAGGAGLAVGRNVWQHKEPLKISKALRSIVMDGKGVKEAMQAAGLS
;
A
#
# COMPACT_ATOMS: atom_id res chain seq x y z
N MET A 1 -25.96 2.85 37.53
CA MET A 1 -25.65 3.71 36.36
C MET A 1 -24.20 3.44 35.99
N SER A 2 -23.95 2.62 34.96
CA SER A 2 -22.58 2.25 34.58
C SER A 2 -22.05 3.34 33.65
N ILE A 3 -21.10 4.16 34.13
CA ILE A 3 -20.45 5.19 33.33
C ILE A 3 -19.48 4.47 32.40
N ARG A 4 -19.80 4.41 31.10
CA ARG A 4 -18.86 3.94 30.07
C ARG A 4 -17.67 4.92 30.04
N LYS A 5 -16.44 4.39 29.93
CA LYS A 5 -15.25 5.23 29.73
C LYS A 5 -15.48 6.16 28.54
N PRO A 6 -15.03 7.42 28.60
CA PRO A 6 -15.21 8.38 27.50
C PRO A 6 -14.56 7.84 26.23
N PHE A 7 -15.27 7.94 25.12
CA PHE A 7 -14.69 7.67 23.81
C PHE A 7 -13.86 8.88 23.41
N ARG A 8 -12.54 8.67 23.30
CA ARG A 8 -11.58 9.68 22.86
C ARG A 8 -11.30 9.50 21.38
N TYR A 9 -11.51 10.55 20.59
CA TYR A 9 -11.35 10.56 19.15
C TYR A 9 -10.32 11.60 18.72
N GLU A 10 -9.57 11.30 17.66
CA GLU A 10 -8.73 12.26 16.94
C GLU A 10 -9.42 12.57 15.61
N PRO A 11 -10.27 13.61 15.54
CA PRO A 11 -11.04 13.91 14.34
C PRO A 11 -10.11 14.37 13.20
N LEU A 12 -10.45 14.01 11.96
CA LEU A 12 -9.72 14.51 10.79
C LEU A 12 -9.94 16.02 10.65
N ALA A 13 -8.88 16.74 10.25
CA ALA A 13 -8.93 18.17 9.98
C ALA A 13 -8.47 18.42 8.54
N ASP A 14 -9.36 18.93 7.69
CA ASP A 14 -9.04 19.24 6.30
C ASP A 14 -8.64 20.72 6.18
N LEU A 15 -7.37 21.00 5.91
CA LEU A 15 -6.86 22.35 5.62
C LEU A 15 -6.88 22.61 4.10
N ILE A 16 -7.73 23.54 3.65
CA ILE A 16 -7.99 23.83 2.24
C ILE A 16 -7.54 25.26 1.91
N ASP A 17 -6.65 25.41 0.93
CA ASP A 17 -6.29 26.71 0.35
C ASP A 17 -7.38 27.20 -0.63
N ARG A 18 -7.95 28.38 -0.37
CA ARG A 18 -8.97 29.03 -1.21
C ARG A 18 -8.40 30.25 -1.95
N GLY A 19 -7.08 30.32 -2.10
CA GLY A 19 -6.37 31.37 -2.82
C GLY A 19 -6.07 32.58 -1.95
N THR A 20 -7.09 33.22 -1.38
CA THR A 20 -6.94 34.41 -0.51
C THR A 20 -7.05 34.10 0.99
N TYR A 21 -7.54 32.90 1.33
CA TYR A 21 -7.72 32.45 2.71
C TYR A 21 -7.62 30.92 2.79
N TYR A 22 -7.36 30.41 4.00
CA TYR A 22 -7.44 29.01 4.36
C TYR A 22 -8.77 28.68 5.03
N LEU A 23 -9.29 27.48 4.79
CA LEU A 23 -10.44 26.90 5.47
C LEU A 23 -10.02 25.57 6.11
N VAL A 24 -10.23 25.43 7.41
CA VAL A 24 -10.11 24.17 8.15
C VAL A 24 -11.50 23.68 8.52
N THR A 25 -11.79 22.40 8.27
CA THR A 25 -13.02 21.75 8.73
C THR A 25 -12.72 20.56 9.64
N VAL A 26 -13.44 20.44 10.75
CA VAL A 26 -13.31 19.36 11.73
C VAL A 26 -14.69 18.88 12.17
N ASP A 27 -14.94 17.58 12.07
CA ASP A 27 -16.20 16.96 12.49
C ASP A 27 -16.17 16.62 13.99
N LEU A 28 -17.09 17.24 14.74
CA LEU A 28 -17.30 17.12 16.18
C LEU A 28 -18.80 16.83 16.47
N PRO A 29 -19.32 15.67 16.04
CA PRO A 29 -20.72 15.32 16.28
C PRO A 29 -21.01 15.21 17.78
N HIS A 30 -22.26 15.51 18.16
CA HIS A 30 -22.72 15.48 19.55
C HIS A 30 -21.99 16.42 20.51
N VAL A 31 -21.26 17.41 20.00
CA VAL A 31 -20.61 18.46 20.81
C VAL A 31 -21.41 19.75 20.78
N ASN A 32 -21.57 20.37 21.95
CA ASN A 32 -22.12 21.71 22.09
C ASN A 32 -21.02 22.76 21.89
N LYS A 33 -21.36 23.88 21.24
CA LYS A 33 -20.41 24.96 20.94
C LYS A 33 -19.65 25.46 22.19
N ASP A 34 -20.34 25.54 23.32
CA ASP A 34 -19.79 26.07 24.58
C ASP A 34 -18.71 25.17 25.19
N ASN A 35 -18.61 23.92 24.71
CA ASN A 35 -17.61 22.95 25.17
C ASN A 35 -16.48 22.73 24.16
N ILE A 36 -16.30 23.65 23.21
CA ILE A 36 -15.19 23.62 22.25
C ILE A 36 -14.17 24.68 22.67
N HIS A 37 -12.95 24.23 22.93
CA HIS A 37 -11.81 25.07 23.26
C HIS A 37 -10.79 25.01 22.12
N ILE A 38 -10.39 26.18 21.63
CA ILE A 38 -9.40 26.30 20.55
C ILE A 38 -8.29 27.22 21.05
N TYR A 39 -7.07 26.72 20.97
CA TYR A 39 -5.87 27.44 21.35
C TYR A 39 -4.97 27.59 20.13
N LEU A 40 -4.27 28.72 20.05
CA LEU A 40 -3.19 28.92 19.10
C LEU A 40 -1.91 29.11 19.92
N ASP A 41 -0.95 28.23 19.70
CA ASP A 41 0.40 28.31 20.26
C ASP A 41 1.38 28.45 19.11
N ASP A 42 2.00 29.62 18.98
CA ASP A 42 2.76 30.05 17.79
C ASP A 42 1.99 29.88 16.46
N ASP A 43 2.32 28.85 15.70
CA ASP A 43 1.68 28.46 14.44
C ASP A 43 0.80 27.22 14.58
N THR A 44 0.65 26.67 15.78
CA THR A 44 -0.03 25.40 16.02
C THR A 44 -1.39 25.63 16.66
N VAL A 45 -2.44 25.12 16.02
CA VAL A 45 -3.81 25.18 16.51
C VAL A 45 -4.15 23.88 17.23
N LEU A 46 -4.55 24.00 18.49
CA LEU A 46 -5.04 22.90 19.32
C LEU A 46 -6.54 23.04 19.49
N ILE A 47 -7.28 21.98 19.20
CA ILE A 47 -8.73 21.86 19.39
C ILE A 47 -8.96 20.79 20.44
N HIS A 48 -9.64 21.18 21.51
CA HIS A 48 -10.15 20.27 22.53
C HIS A 48 -11.65 20.45 22.65
N ALA A 49 -12.42 19.37 22.56
CA ALA A 49 -13.85 19.42 22.78
C ALA A 49 -14.34 18.23 23.57
N GLU A 50 -15.27 18.47 24.50
CA GLU A 50 -15.83 17.42 25.32
C GLU A 50 -17.34 17.62 25.50
N ASN A 51 -18.14 16.56 25.37
CA ASN A 51 -19.55 16.65 25.71
C ASN A 51 -20.11 15.34 26.24
N GLU A 52 -21.15 15.46 27.06
CA GLU A 52 -21.96 14.34 27.51
C GLU A 52 -23.34 14.43 26.84
N TYR A 53 -23.84 13.31 26.34
CA TYR A 53 -25.15 13.23 25.68
C TYR A 53 -25.82 11.88 25.89
N THR A 54 -27.14 11.84 25.78
CA THR A 54 -27.92 10.60 25.82
C THR A 54 -28.34 10.25 24.39
N SER A 55 -28.03 9.03 23.95
CA SER A 55 -28.45 8.52 22.64
C SER A 55 -29.94 8.15 22.64
N ASP A 56 -30.53 7.97 21.46
CA ASP A 56 -31.96 7.64 21.29
C ASP A 56 -32.36 6.32 21.98
N ASP A 57 -31.40 5.41 22.19
CA ASP A 57 -31.58 4.15 22.93
C ASP A 57 -31.55 4.31 24.47
N GLY A 58 -31.43 5.55 24.95
CA GLY A 58 -31.34 5.90 26.37
C GLY A 58 -29.94 5.72 26.97
N SER A 59 -28.91 5.41 26.17
CA SER A 59 -27.55 5.26 26.66
C SER A 59 -26.87 6.61 26.92
N TYR A 60 -26.25 6.76 28.10
CA TYR A 60 -25.42 7.93 28.43
C TYR A 60 -24.02 7.77 27.84
N ASN A 61 -23.57 8.77 27.08
CA ASN A 61 -22.29 8.76 26.40
C ASN A 61 -21.50 10.05 26.69
N ARG A 62 -20.18 9.92 26.77
CA ARG A 62 -19.23 11.02 26.88
C ARG A 62 -18.25 10.92 25.72
N VAL A 63 -18.10 12.01 24.97
CA VAL A 63 -17.18 12.12 23.83
C VAL A 63 -16.13 13.17 24.11
N VAL A 64 -14.88 12.84 23.78
CA VAL A 64 -13.73 13.75 23.88
C VAL A 64 -13.03 13.76 22.53
N TYR A 65 -12.78 14.96 21.99
CA TYR A 65 -12.06 15.19 20.76
C TYR A 65 -10.80 16.00 21.04
N ASP A 66 -9.66 15.53 20.55
CA ASP A 66 -8.40 16.25 20.58
C ASP A 66 -7.81 16.31 19.18
N ARG A 67 -7.43 17.51 18.71
CA ARG A 67 -6.78 17.68 17.42
C ARG A 67 -5.75 18.78 17.43
N GLU A 68 -4.64 18.56 16.74
CA GLU A 68 -3.56 19.51 16.56
C GLU A 68 -3.23 19.63 15.06
N PHE A 69 -2.95 20.85 14.60
CA PHE A 69 -2.41 21.10 13.27
C PHE A 69 -1.63 22.41 13.20
N THR A 70 -0.60 22.44 12.35
CA THR A 70 0.25 23.61 12.10
C THR A 70 -0.33 24.46 10.95
N LEU A 71 -0.34 25.78 11.14
CA LEU A 71 -0.76 26.76 10.15
C LEU A 71 0.33 26.95 9.08
N PRO A 72 -0.05 27.20 7.82
CA PRO A 72 0.90 27.60 6.78
C PRO A 72 1.64 28.90 7.13
N ASP A 73 2.90 29.02 6.70
CA ASP A 73 3.77 30.19 6.97
C ASP A 73 3.14 31.53 6.52
N ASP A 74 2.35 31.52 5.45
CA ASP A 74 1.68 32.70 4.88
C ASP A 74 0.27 32.93 5.46
N ALA A 75 -0.19 32.09 6.38
CA ALA A 75 -1.45 32.30 7.09
C ALA A 75 -1.35 33.48 8.07
N ASP A 76 -2.34 34.36 8.01
CA ASP A 76 -2.48 35.46 8.95
C ASP A 76 -3.34 35.03 10.15
N SER A 77 -2.69 34.53 11.20
CA SER A 77 -3.36 34.10 12.43
C SER A 77 -4.21 35.20 13.09
N SER A 78 -3.90 36.48 12.85
CA SER A 78 -4.70 37.60 13.37
C SER A 78 -6.11 37.69 12.74
N THR A 79 -6.34 36.96 11.64
CA THR A 79 -7.60 36.98 10.88
C THR A 79 -8.46 35.73 11.12
N ILE A 80 -8.09 34.89 12.09
CA ILE A 80 -8.83 33.67 12.40
C ILE A 80 -10.29 33.98 12.74
N ARG A 81 -11.21 33.28 12.06
CA ARG A 81 -12.64 33.25 12.36
C ARG A 81 -13.11 31.82 12.52
N VAL A 82 -13.91 31.58 13.55
CA VAL A 82 -14.43 30.25 13.90
C VAL A 82 -15.95 30.26 13.78
N SER A 83 -16.51 29.20 13.19
CA SER A 83 -17.94 28.93 13.21
C SER A 83 -18.18 27.45 13.49
N PHE A 84 -19.27 27.14 14.19
CA PHE A 84 -19.68 25.77 14.47
C PHE A 84 -21.16 25.63 14.15
N LYS A 85 -21.50 24.66 13.29
CA LYS A 85 -22.88 24.38 12.89
C LYS A 85 -23.02 22.90 12.59
N GLU A 86 -24.09 22.29 13.12
CA GLU A 86 -24.47 20.88 12.83
C GLU A 86 -23.31 19.88 13.02
N GLY A 87 -22.57 20.01 14.14
CA GLY A 87 -21.46 19.11 14.42
C GLY A 87 -20.18 19.40 13.64
N MET A 88 -20.13 20.45 12.82
CA MET A 88 -18.95 20.79 12.01
C MET A 88 -18.33 22.10 12.48
N LEU A 89 -17.07 22.03 12.91
CA LEU A 89 -16.23 23.18 13.21
C LEU A 89 -15.56 23.66 11.94
N ARG A 90 -15.63 24.97 11.69
CA ARG A 90 -14.94 25.64 10.57
C ARG A 90 -14.08 26.76 11.09
N ILE A 91 -12.80 26.74 10.73
CA ILE A 91 -11.84 27.79 11.03
C ILE A 91 -11.39 28.40 9.71
N THR A 92 -11.46 29.72 9.57
CA THR A 92 -10.99 30.44 8.38
C THR A 92 -9.96 31.48 8.76
N MET A 93 -8.96 31.71 7.91
CA MET A 93 -7.94 32.73 8.12
C MET A 93 -7.41 33.21 6.77
N ASN A 94 -7.20 34.51 6.62
CA ASN A 94 -6.64 35.09 5.40
C ASN A 94 -5.17 34.74 5.26
N LYS A 95 -4.64 34.95 4.06
CA LYS A 95 -3.19 35.01 3.84
C LYS A 95 -2.67 36.42 4.11
N ARG A 96 -1.46 36.54 4.68
CA ARG A 96 -0.82 37.84 4.94
C ARG A 96 -0.64 38.60 3.62
N GLN A 97 -1.21 39.81 3.52
CA GLN A 97 -1.00 40.67 2.35
C GLN A 97 0.39 41.32 2.43
N GLY A 98 1.38 40.68 1.80
CA GLY A 98 2.73 41.24 1.72
C GLY A 98 3.75 40.24 1.19
N GLY A 99 4.13 40.40 -0.08
CA GLY A 99 5.41 39.93 -0.62
C GLY A 99 5.40 38.60 -1.36
N LYS A 100 4.84 38.57 -2.59
CA LYS A 100 5.51 37.76 -3.62
C LYS A 100 6.83 38.46 -3.94
N THR A 101 7.91 38.03 -3.29
CA THR A 101 9.26 38.42 -3.67
C THR A 101 9.64 37.57 -4.88
N GLU A 102 9.81 38.19 -6.04
CA GLU A 102 10.51 37.55 -7.16
C GLU A 102 11.99 37.44 -6.78
N ILE A 103 12.52 36.22 -6.77
CA ILE A 103 13.93 35.95 -6.44
C ILE A 103 14.73 35.96 -7.75
N PRO A 104 15.59 36.97 -8.00
CA PRO A 104 16.43 36.96 -9.20
C PRO A 104 17.51 35.89 -9.10
N ILE A 105 17.69 35.10 -10.17
CA ILE A 105 18.73 34.07 -10.26
C ILE A 105 20.11 34.75 -10.32
N ARG A 106 20.85 34.76 -9.21
CA ARG A 106 22.30 35.01 -9.22
C ARG A 106 23.04 33.68 -9.31
N ARG A 107 23.76 33.46 -10.41
CA ARG A 107 24.68 32.33 -10.57
C ARG A 107 25.96 32.58 -9.75
N ARG A 108 26.14 31.87 -8.62
CA ARG A 108 27.37 31.08 -8.33
C ARG A 108 27.35 30.30 -6.99
N THR A 109 27.70 29.01 -7.13
CA THR A 109 28.50 28.08 -6.30
C THR A 109 28.16 27.79 -4.82
N THR A 110 27.55 26.60 -4.64
CA THR A 110 27.80 25.52 -3.64
C THR A 110 27.81 25.82 -2.14
N ALA A 111 26.76 25.40 -1.42
CA ALA A 111 26.76 24.25 -0.50
C ALA A 111 25.32 23.93 -0.03
N THR A 112 25.04 22.65 0.15
CA THR A 112 23.75 21.95 0.20
C THR A 112 23.02 22.00 1.54
N HIS A 113 21.75 22.46 1.54
CA HIS A 113 20.67 21.90 2.37
C HIS A 113 19.43 21.69 1.48
N LEU A 114 19.08 20.42 1.29
CA LEU A 114 18.19 19.89 0.26
C LEU A 114 16.70 20.18 0.58
N ARG A 115 16.17 21.29 0.07
CA ARG A 115 14.75 21.32 -0.32
C ARG A 115 14.65 20.53 -1.63
N HIS A 116 14.00 19.36 -1.61
CA HIS A 116 13.72 18.61 -2.83
C HIS A 116 12.73 19.42 -3.68
N PRO A 117 13.10 19.83 -4.90
CA PRO A 117 12.14 20.41 -5.82
C PRO A 117 11.11 19.35 -6.20
N ILE A 118 9.83 19.70 -6.16
CA ILE A 118 8.82 18.96 -6.92
C ILE A 118 9.27 19.04 -8.38
N SER A 119 9.78 17.91 -8.89
CA SER A 119 10.15 17.79 -10.29
C SER A 119 8.94 18.18 -11.14
N PRO A 120 9.03 19.20 -12.01
CA PRO A 120 7.97 19.47 -12.97
C PRO A 120 7.84 18.22 -13.82
N LEU A 121 6.66 17.55 -13.81
CA LEU A 121 6.29 16.35 -14.60
C LEU A 121 7.34 16.02 -15.66
N GLY A 122 8.43 15.38 -15.21
CA GLY A 122 9.56 15.07 -16.05
C GLY A 122 9.07 14.05 -17.07
N LYS A 123 9.65 14.07 -18.28
CA LYS A 123 9.50 13.02 -19.30
C LYS A 123 9.00 11.72 -18.66
N MET A 124 7.82 11.21 -19.06
CA MET A 124 7.21 9.98 -18.52
C MET A 124 8.31 9.06 -18.01
N LYS A 125 8.49 8.99 -16.68
CA LYS A 125 9.52 8.13 -16.12
C LYS A 125 9.24 6.72 -16.63
N ASP A 126 10.27 6.02 -17.08
CA ASP A 126 10.16 4.60 -17.32
C ASP A 126 9.59 3.95 -16.04
N ASN A 127 8.68 2.98 -16.21
CA ASN A 127 8.02 2.29 -15.09
C ASN A 127 9.08 1.87 -14.05
N LEU A 128 8.95 2.29 -12.79
CA LEU A 128 10.03 2.15 -11.81
C LEU A 128 10.32 0.68 -11.46
N ILE A 129 9.40 -0.23 -11.75
CA ILE A 129 9.59 -1.67 -11.51
C ILE A 129 10.88 -2.22 -12.14
N TYR A 130 11.36 -1.62 -13.23
CA TYR A 130 12.60 -2.02 -13.89
C TYR A 130 13.84 -1.90 -13.00
N LYS A 131 13.78 -1.14 -11.89
CA LYS A 131 14.85 -1.09 -10.89
C LYS A 131 15.08 -2.42 -10.17
N ILE A 132 14.02 -3.18 -9.92
CA ILE A 132 14.08 -4.49 -9.27
C ILE A 132 13.81 -5.65 -10.24
N ALA A 133 13.27 -5.36 -11.44
CA ALA A 133 13.04 -6.31 -12.51
C ALA A 133 13.62 -5.80 -13.85
N PRO A 134 14.95 -5.74 -14.03
CA PRO A 134 15.58 -5.08 -15.19
C PRO A 134 15.21 -5.68 -16.54
N THR A 135 14.88 -6.97 -16.58
CA THR A 135 14.42 -7.67 -17.80
C THR A 135 12.94 -7.43 -18.10
N GLY A 136 12.21 -6.73 -17.21
CA GLY A 136 10.76 -6.63 -17.21
C GLY A 136 10.05 -7.88 -16.71
N LYS A 137 10.80 -8.89 -16.25
CA LYS A 137 10.29 -10.11 -15.63
C LYS A 137 10.90 -10.33 -14.26
N ALA A 138 10.15 -10.93 -13.33
CA ALA A 138 10.65 -11.21 -11.99
C ALA A 138 9.90 -12.35 -11.27
N LEU A 139 10.63 -12.98 -10.33
CA LEU A 139 10.09 -13.82 -9.29
C LEU A 139 10.28 -13.11 -7.94
N PHE A 140 9.18 -12.77 -7.29
CA PHE A 140 9.17 -12.25 -5.92
C PHE A 140 8.76 -13.36 -4.95
N LEU A 141 9.58 -13.59 -3.91
CA LEU A 141 9.28 -14.57 -2.86
C LEU A 141 8.48 -13.89 -1.74
N ALA A 142 7.18 -14.14 -1.69
CA ALA A 142 6.27 -13.51 -0.75
C ALA A 142 6.20 -14.24 0.60
N TYR A 143 6.40 -13.49 1.69
CA TYR A 143 6.35 -13.97 3.06
C TYR A 143 5.71 -12.94 4.01
N ASP A 144 4.63 -12.31 3.54
CA ASP A 144 3.74 -11.43 4.30
C ASP A 144 2.56 -12.17 4.97
N HIS A 145 2.48 -13.49 4.80
CA HIS A 145 1.37 -14.35 5.22
C HIS A 145 1.11 -14.36 6.73
N GLY A 146 2.16 -14.14 7.55
CA GLY A 146 2.04 -14.25 9.00
C GLY A 146 1.05 -13.27 9.62
N ILE A 147 0.87 -12.08 9.00
CA ILE A 147 -0.19 -11.15 9.40
C ILE A 147 -1.51 -11.48 8.67
N GLU A 148 -1.47 -11.77 7.36
CA GLU A 148 -2.67 -11.99 6.53
C GLU A 148 -3.49 -13.22 6.95
N HIS A 149 -2.84 -14.34 7.27
CA HIS A 149 -3.47 -15.63 7.53
C HIS A 149 -3.15 -16.21 8.92
N GLY A 150 -2.27 -15.54 9.68
CA GLY A 150 -1.70 -16.10 10.91
C GLY A 150 -0.66 -17.19 10.63
N PRO A 151 -0.26 -17.99 11.63
CA PRO A 151 0.76 -19.02 11.48
C PRO A 151 0.27 -20.30 10.78
N THR A 152 -0.98 -20.34 10.34
CA THR A 152 -1.65 -21.56 9.82
C THR A 152 -1.08 -22.04 8.49
N ASP A 153 -0.52 -21.14 7.69
CA ASP A 153 0.16 -21.50 6.44
C ASP A 153 1.58 -22.03 6.69
N PHE A 154 2.19 -21.81 7.86
CA PHE A 154 3.56 -22.22 8.10
C PHE A 154 3.68 -23.68 8.55
N ASN A 155 4.85 -24.24 8.36
CA ASN A 155 5.29 -25.51 8.96
C ASN A 155 6.55 -25.28 9.81
N GLU A 156 7.04 -26.33 10.47
CA GLU A 156 8.21 -26.28 11.37
C GLU A 156 9.44 -25.59 10.77
N THR A 157 9.64 -25.68 9.45
CA THR A 157 10.78 -25.06 8.77
C THR A 157 10.45 -23.66 8.28
N SER A 158 9.30 -23.50 7.62
CA SER A 158 8.93 -22.25 6.95
C SER A 158 8.45 -21.17 7.90
N VAL A 159 8.18 -21.47 9.17
CA VAL A 159 7.88 -20.45 10.19
C VAL A 159 9.08 -19.55 10.50
N ASP A 160 10.31 -20.05 10.30
CA ASP A 160 11.53 -19.28 10.47
C ASP A 160 11.84 -18.45 9.20
N PRO A 161 11.81 -17.11 9.27
CA PRO A 161 12.12 -16.27 8.11
C PRO A 161 13.55 -16.44 7.58
N ALA A 162 14.50 -16.97 8.37
CA ALA A 162 15.85 -17.26 7.88
C ALA A 162 15.84 -18.29 6.75
N PHE A 163 14.96 -19.30 6.82
CA PHE A 163 14.76 -20.27 5.75
C PHE A 163 14.29 -19.62 4.45
N ILE A 164 13.45 -18.58 4.57
CA ILE A 164 12.92 -17.84 3.42
C ILE A 164 14.01 -17.01 2.75
N MET A 165 14.89 -16.37 3.52
CA MET A 165 16.05 -15.66 2.97
C MET A 165 16.99 -16.62 2.25
N ASP A 166 17.21 -17.81 2.80
CA ASP A 166 18.00 -18.86 2.17
C ASP A 166 17.43 -19.31 0.81
N ILE A 167 16.11 -19.49 0.73
CA ILE A 167 15.42 -19.79 -0.54
C ILE A 167 15.56 -18.62 -1.51
N ALA A 168 15.33 -17.38 -1.06
CA ALA A 168 15.36 -16.19 -1.90
C ALA A 168 16.74 -16.06 -2.58
N GLU A 169 17.82 -16.19 -1.81
CA GLU A 169 19.19 -16.07 -2.30
C GLU A 169 19.57 -17.24 -3.22
N LYS A 170 19.44 -18.49 -2.75
CA LYS A 170 19.87 -19.68 -3.50
C LYS A 170 18.99 -19.94 -4.73
N GLY A 171 17.70 -19.60 -4.63
CA GLY A 171 16.72 -19.66 -5.72
C GLY A 171 16.83 -18.52 -6.71
N LYS A 172 17.67 -17.51 -6.43
CA LYS A 172 17.89 -16.31 -7.26
C LYS A 172 16.59 -15.56 -7.52
N PHE A 173 15.83 -15.25 -6.47
CA PHE A 173 14.65 -14.40 -6.58
C PHE A 173 15.08 -12.94 -6.79
N GLU A 174 14.32 -12.20 -7.59
CA GLU A 174 14.58 -10.77 -7.83
C GLU A 174 14.23 -9.92 -6.62
N ALA A 175 13.31 -10.37 -5.76
CA ALA A 175 13.06 -9.75 -4.47
C ALA A 175 12.42 -10.72 -3.47
N VAL A 176 12.57 -10.41 -2.18
CA VAL A 176 11.79 -11.00 -1.09
C VAL A 176 10.75 -9.98 -0.63
N VAL A 177 9.56 -10.44 -0.24
CA VAL A 177 8.50 -9.58 0.33
C VAL A 177 8.34 -9.87 1.80
N PHE A 178 8.62 -8.87 2.64
CA PHE A 178 8.44 -8.95 4.09
C PHE A 178 7.64 -7.77 4.62
N HIS A 179 7.03 -7.99 5.76
CA HIS A 179 6.50 -6.93 6.59
C HIS A 179 7.59 -6.39 7.53
N LYS A 180 7.45 -5.15 8.02
CA LYS A 180 8.51 -4.44 8.77
C LYS A 180 9.18 -5.23 9.89
N GLY A 181 8.41 -5.87 10.78
CA GLY A 181 8.97 -6.60 11.91
C GLY A 181 9.73 -7.87 11.53
N VAL A 182 9.48 -8.45 10.36
CA VAL A 182 10.29 -9.55 9.81
C VAL A 182 11.57 -8.99 9.20
N ALA A 183 11.45 -7.90 8.44
CA ALA A 183 12.60 -7.24 7.83
C ALA A 183 13.62 -6.78 8.89
N GLU A 184 13.18 -6.08 9.93
CA GLU A 184 14.03 -5.62 11.05
C GLU A 184 14.90 -6.72 11.68
N LYS A 185 14.38 -7.94 11.75
CA LYS A 185 15.01 -9.04 12.51
C LYS A 185 15.79 -10.01 11.63
N TYR A 186 15.37 -10.19 10.38
CA TYR A 186 15.86 -11.27 9.52
C TYR A 186 16.37 -10.80 8.16
N TYR A 187 16.07 -9.57 7.73
CA TYR A 187 16.58 -9.08 6.46
C TYR A 187 18.09 -8.82 6.53
N ASN A 188 18.83 -9.38 5.57
CA ASN A 188 20.30 -9.34 5.56
C ASN A 188 20.89 -8.63 4.33
N GLY A 189 20.05 -7.98 3.52
CA GLY A 189 20.50 -7.20 2.35
C GLY A 189 20.93 -8.00 1.12
N ARG A 190 20.91 -9.35 1.15
CA ARG A 190 21.44 -10.17 0.04
C ARG A 190 20.53 -10.25 -1.19
N VAL A 191 19.24 -10.04 -0.99
CA VAL A 191 18.21 -10.01 -2.04
C VAL A 191 17.43 -8.71 -1.89
N PRO A 192 17.02 -8.01 -2.97
CA PRO A 192 16.21 -6.82 -2.85
C PRO A 192 14.94 -7.05 -2.02
N LEU A 193 14.59 -6.07 -1.19
CA LEU A 193 13.40 -6.13 -0.32
C LEU A 193 12.24 -5.34 -0.96
N ILE A 194 11.09 -5.99 -1.09
CA ILE A 194 9.80 -5.30 -1.23
C ILE A 194 9.18 -5.24 0.16
N LEU A 195 9.11 -4.06 0.77
CA LEU A 195 8.47 -3.95 2.09
C LEU A 195 6.95 -3.84 1.93
N LYS A 196 6.23 -4.76 2.55
CA LYS A 196 4.76 -4.74 2.62
C LYS A 196 4.31 -3.73 3.68
N LEU A 197 3.69 -2.64 3.23
CA LEU A 197 3.35 -1.48 4.06
C LEU A 197 2.06 -1.66 4.88
N ASN A 198 1.13 -2.48 4.41
CA ASN A 198 -0.12 -2.78 5.09
C ASN A 198 -0.34 -4.28 5.26
N GLY A 199 -1.17 -4.63 6.22
CA GLY A 199 -1.64 -5.99 6.44
C GLY A 199 -2.86 -5.98 7.34
N LYS A 200 -3.63 -7.06 7.30
CA LYS A 200 -4.74 -7.29 8.22
C LYS A 200 -4.72 -8.73 8.69
N THR A 201 -5.38 -9.02 9.81
CA THR A 201 -5.61 -10.41 10.21
C THR A 201 -6.83 -11.00 9.51
N ASN A 202 -6.92 -12.33 9.46
CA ASN A 202 -8.12 -13.05 9.05
C ASN A 202 -9.08 -13.35 10.21
N LEU A 203 -8.91 -12.68 11.35
CA LEU A 203 -9.72 -12.91 12.56
C LEU A 203 -11.02 -12.07 12.58
N ARG A 204 -11.11 -11.05 11.74
CA ARG A 204 -12.27 -10.16 11.65
C ARG A 204 -13.21 -10.64 10.54
N GLU A 205 -14.49 -10.66 10.84
CA GLU A 205 -15.56 -10.89 9.86
C GLU A 205 -15.95 -9.58 9.16
N GLY A 206 -16.63 -9.71 8.02
CA GLY A 206 -17.10 -8.59 7.20
C GLY A 206 -16.13 -8.19 6.10
N ASP A 207 -16.38 -7.02 5.55
CA ASP A 207 -15.62 -6.48 4.43
C ASP A 207 -14.17 -6.15 4.83
N PRO A 208 -13.17 -6.52 4.01
CA PRO A 208 -11.79 -6.42 4.42
C PRO A 208 -11.24 -5.00 4.28
N VAL A 209 -10.57 -4.54 5.33
CA VAL A 209 -9.77 -3.31 5.32
C VAL A 209 -8.35 -3.63 5.75
N SER A 210 -7.36 -3.07 5.06
CA SER A 210 -5.94 -3.20 5.40
C SER A 210 -5.27 -1.84 5.27
N ARG A 211 -4.89 -1.26 6.41
CA ARG A 211 -4.29 0.07 6.48
C ARG A 211 -2.78 0.00 6.65
N ALA A 212 -2.10 1.04 6.21
CA ALA A 212 -0.67 1.19 6.37
C ALA A 212 -0.29 1.12 7.85
N VAL A 213 0.73 0.32 8.13
CA VAL A 213 1.38 0.19 9.44
C VAL A 213 2.87 0.53 9.34
N CYS A 214 3.30 0.98 8.16
CA CYS A 214 4.65 1.39 7.82
C CYS A 214 4.60 2.48 6.75
N THR A 215 5.42 3.52 6.89
CA THR A 215 5.57 4.58 5.86
C THR A 215 6.57 4.17 4.79
N VAL A 216 6.61 4.87 3.65
CA VAL A 216 7.63 4.61 2.61
C VAL A 216 9.02 4.95 3.14
N GLU A 217 9.15 6.04 3.91
CA GLU A 217 10.40 6.43 4.55
C GLU A 217 10.92 5.37 5.56
N GLU A 218 10.04 4.81 6.41
CA GLU A 218 10.41 3.71 7.31
C GLU A 218 10.84 2.49 6.49
N ALA A 219 10.16 2.17 5.40
CA ALA A 219 10.55 1.09 4.50
C ALA A 219 11.95 1.26 3.91
N LEU A 220 12.29 2.46 3.45
CA LEU A 220 13.62 2.79 2.95
C LEU A 220 14.69 2.64 4.04
N SER A 221 14.38 3.03 5.28
CA SER A 221 15.29 2.86 6.41
C SER A 221 15.63 1.38 6.69
N LEU A 222 14.73 0.46 6.35
CA LEU A 222 14.92 -0.99 6.44
C LEU A 222 15.59 -1.60 5.19
N GLY A 223 16.01 -0.77 4.23
CA GLY A 223 16.67 -1.21 3.01
C GLY A 223 15.72 -1.67 1.91
N ALA A 224 14.46 -1.26 1.94
CA ALA A 224 13.51 -1.59 0.88
C ALA A 224 13.96 -1.02 -0.47
N ALA A 225 13.97 -1.87 -1.49
CA ALA A 225 14.20 -1.49 -2.89
C ALA A 225 12.89 -1.13 -3.62
N ALA A 226 11.75 -1.54 -3.05
CA ALA A 226 10.40 -1.23 -3.50
C ALA A 226 9.41 -1.39 -2.33
N VAL A 227 8.19 -0.90 -2.49
CA VAL A 227 7.13 -1.05 -1.50
C VAL A 227 5.93 -1.80 -2.06
N GLY A 228 5.24 -2.52 -1.19
CA GLY A 228 4.05 -3.30 -1.50
C GLY A 228 2.86 -2.85 -0.68
N TYR A 229 1.69 -2.77 -1.31
CA TYR A 229 0.44 -2.43 -0.60
C TYR A 229 -0.72 -3.26 -1.16
N THR A 230 -1.68 -3.62 -0.31
CA THR A 230 -2.90 -4.35 -0.71
C THR A 230 -4.09 -3.42 -0.77
N VAL A 231 -4.86 -3.49 -1.85
CA VAL A 231 -6.17 -2.84 -1.96
C VAL A 231 -7.23 -3.89 -2.22
N TYR A 232 -8.35 -3.77 -1.50
CA TYR A 232 -9.55 -4.58 -1.73
C TYR A 232 -10.65 -3.76 -2.41
N ALA A 233 -10.62 -3.71 -3.74
CA ALA A 233 -11.69 -3.06 -4.51
C ALA A 233 -13.01 -3.82 -4.36
N GLY A 234 -14.14 -3.10 -4.26
CA GLY A 234 -15.44 -3.69 -3.97
C GLY A 234 -15.68 -4.01 -2.49
N SER A 235 -14.77 -3.60 -1.61
CA SER A 235 -15.01 -3.55 -0.17
C SER A 235 -15.70 -2.25 0.22
N ASP A 236 -16.53 -2.26 1.26
CA ASP A 236 -17.08 -1.04 1.88
C ASP A 236 -16.00 -0.01 2.27
N PHE A 237 -14.76 -0.44 2.48
CA PHE A 237 -13.62 0.41 2.83
C PHE A 237 -12.73 0.79 1.64
N GLU A 238 -13.14 0.51 0.40
CA GLU A 238 -12.29 0.74 -0.79
C GLU A 238 -11.82 2.19 -0.91
N ARG A 239 -12.69 3.15 -0.56
CA ARG A 239 -12.37 4.58 -0.63
C ARG A 239 -11.18 4.93 0.27
N GLU A 240 -11.13 4.37 1.47
CA GLU A 240 -10.05 4.62 2.43
C GLU A 240 -8.73 4.06 1.89
N MET A 241 -8.74 2.81 1.41
CA MET A 241 -7.55 2.16 0.84
C MET A 241 -7.08 2.85 -0.45
N PHE A 242 -7.99 3.34 -1.29
CA PHE A 242 -7.64 4.08 -2.50
C PHE A 242 -6.98 5.40 -2.16
N SER A 243 -7.53 6.13 -1.18
CA SER A 243 -6.96 7.40 -0.71
C SER A 243 -5.56 7.19 -0.12
N GLU A 244 -5.41 6.21 0.77
CA GLU A 244 -4.11 5.89 1.40
C GLU A 244 -3.08 5.41 0.36
N PHE A 245 -3.49 4.53 -0.57
CA PHE A 245 -2.60 4.06 -1.63
C PHE A 245 -2.15 5.18 -2.58
N GLY A 246 -3.03 6.14 -2.89
CA GLY A 246 -2.68 7.30 -3.72
C GLY A 246 -1.60 8.19 -3.07
N GLU A 247 -1.64 8.36 -1.74
CA GLU A 247 -0.59 9.07 -1.01
C GLU A 247 0.73 8.27 -0.98
N ILE A 248 0.66 6.95 -0.77
CA ILE A 248 1.83 6.06 -0.83
C ILE A 248 2.51 6.12 -2.20
N VAL A 249 1.74 6.08 -3.30
CA VAL A 249 2.28 6.19 -4.66
C VAL A 249 2.97 7.54 -4.85
N ARG A 250 2.36 8.64 -4.39
CA ARG A 250 2.95 9.98 -4.48
C ARG A 250 4.27 10.07 -3.71
N GLU A 251 4.32 9.55 -2.49
CA GLU A 251 5.52 9.54 -1.66
C GLU A 251 6.62 8.67 -2.27
N ALA A 252 6.29 7.43 -2.65
CA ALA A 252 7.24 6.49 -3.25
C ALA A 252 7.82 7.01 -4.56
N HIS A 253 6.99 7.54 -5.46
CA HIS A 253 7.48 8.09 -6.74
C HIS A 253 8.31 9.36 -6.56
N ARG A 254 8.02 10.19 -5.55
CA ARG A 254 8.86 11.34 -5.15
C ARG A 254 10.25 10.87 -4.69
N LEU A 255 10.31 9.74 -4.00
CA LEU A 255 11.54 9.10 -3.52
C LEU A 255 12.16 8.12 -4.54
N ASP A 256 11.60 8.04 -5.75
CA ASP A 256 12.05 7.17 -6.84
C ASP A 256 12.01 5.66 -6.48
N VAL A 257 11.01 5.27 -5.69
CA VAL A 257 10.77 3.91 -5.20
C VAL A 257 9.64 3.24 -5.99
N PRO A 258 9.83 2.03 -6.53
CA PRO A 258 8.77 1.28 -7.20
C PRO A 258 7.65 0.85 -6.25
N VAL A 259 6.42 0.86 -6.73
CA VAL A 259 5.22 0.45 -5.98
C VAL A 259 4.56 -0.76 -6.62
N VAL A 260 4.38 -1.83 -5.83
CA VAL A 260 3.67 -3.04 -6.22
C VAL A 260 2.32 -3.11 -5.50
N LEU A 261 1.23 -3.13 -6.26
CA LEU A 261 -0.12 -3.23 -5.73
C LEU A 261 -0.61 -4.69 -5.73
N TRP A 262 -0.88 -5.25 -4.55
CA TRP A 262 -1.72 -6.45 -4.42
C TRP A 262 -3.17 -6.01 -4.65
N SER A 263 -3.66 -6.20 -5.87
CA SER A 263 -4.97 -5.74 -6.30
C SER A 263 -5.95 -6.91 -6.23
N TYR A 264 -6.67 -7.03 -5.12
CA TYR A 264 -7.54 -8.17 -4.84
C TYR A 264 -8.98 -7.73 -4.58
N PRO A 265 -9.84 -7.72 -5.61
CA PRO A 265 -11.24 -7.47 -5.38
C PRO A 265 -11.82 -8.44 -4.35
N ARG A 266 -12.37 -7.87 -3.28
CA ARG A 266 -12.96 -8.57 -2.14
C ARG A 266 -14.04 -7.69 -1.53
N GLY A 267 -14.97 -8.30 -0.82
CA GLY A 267 -16.10 -7.63 -0.19
C GLY A 267 -17.39 -8.31 -0.60
N HIS A 268 -18.49 -7.97 0.08
CA HIS A 268 -19.80 -8.57 -0.17
C HIS A 268 -20.27 -8.44 -1.63
N SER A 269 -19.77 -7.44 -2.35
CA SER A 269 -20.11 -7.18 -3.75
C SER A 269 -19.36 -8.07 -4.75
N ILE A 270 -18.31 -8.78 -4.31
CA ILE A 270 -17.49 -9.63 -5.19
C ILE A 270 -17.94 -11.08 -5.07
N LYS A 271 -18.67 -11.56 -6.09
CA LYS A 271 -19.19 -12.94 -6.14
C LYS A 271 -18.10 -13.97 -6.43
N ASP A 272 -17.25 -13.67 -7.41
CA ASP A 272 -16.12 -14.51 -7.81
C ASP A 272 -14.90 -13.63 -8.06
N GLN A 273 -13.93 -13.78 -7.18
CA GLN A 273 -12.64 -13.09 -7.25
C GLN A 273 -11.71 -13.58 -8.37
N PHE A 274 -12.00 -14.75 -8.96
CA PHE A 274 -11.21 -15.34 -10.05
C PHE A 274 -11.83 -15.05 -11.43
N ALA A 275 -13.00 -14.41 -11.47
CA ALA A 275 -13.70 -14.09 -12.70
C ALA A 275 -12.84 -13.19 -13.61
N PRO A 276 -12.75 -13.48 -14.93
CA PRO A 276 -11.87 -12.74 -15.84
C PRO A 276 -12.05 -11.22 -15.85
N ASP A 277 -13.30 -10.74 -15.80
CA ASP A 277 -13.65 -9.33 -15.77
C ASP A 277 -13.26 -8.68 -14.43
N VAL A 278 -13.46 -9.37 -13.32
CA VAL A 278 -13.05 -8.92 -11.97
C VAL A 278 -11.53 -8.79 -11.88
N VAL A 279 -10.78 -9.79 -12.34
CA VAL A 279 -9.31 -9.76 -12.33
C VAL A 279 -8.76 -8.71 -13.30
N ALA A 280 -9.37 -8.56 -14.49
CA ALA A 280 -8.97 -7.51 -15.43
C ALA A 280 -9.23 -6.11 -14.86
N TYR A 281 -10.33 -5.94 -14.12
CA TYR A 281 -10.60 -4.68 -13.45
C TYR A 281 -9.60 -4.41 -12.32
N ALA A 282 -9.22 -5.43 -11.54
CA ALA A 282 -8.16 -5.31 -10.54
C ALA A 282 -6.84 -4.81 -11.15
N ALA A 283 -6.46 -5.34 -12.31
CA ALA A 283 -5.27 -4.91 -13.01
C ALA A 283 -5.38 -3.45 -13.50
N ARG A 284 -6.56 -3.07 -14.01
CA ARG A 284 -6.84 -1.68 -14.44
C ARG A 284 -6.82 -0.70 -13.26
N VAL A 285 -7.35 -1.07 -12.09
CA VAL A 285 -7.28 -0.25 -10.88
C VAL A 285 -5.83 0.11 -10.54
N GLY A 286 -4.89 -0.83 -10.65
CA GLY A 286 -3.47 -0.53 -10.42
C GLY A 286 -2.89 0.48 -11.41
N LEU A 287 -3.29 0.42 -12.69
CA LEU A 287 -2.89 1.43 -13.69
C LEU A 287 -3.45 2.81 -13.33
N GLU A 288 -4.73 2.90 -13.00
CA GLU A 288 -5.39 4.19 -12.69
C GLU A 288 -4.88 4.82 -11.38
N LEU A 289 -4.51 3.99 -10.40
CA LEU A 289 -3.97 4.46 -9.13
C LEU A 289 -2.44 4.71 -9.16
N GLY A 290 -1.78 4.47 -10.29
CA GLY A 290 -0.37 4.78 -10.49
C GLY A 290 0.63 3.74 -9.97
N ALA A 291 0.23 2.48 -9.81
CA ALA A 291 1.14 1.39 -9.46
C ALA A 291 2.15 1.12 -10.59
N ASP A 292 3.36 0.70 -10.25
CA ASP A 292 4.38 0.25 -11.21
C ASP A 292 4.15 -1.21 -11.61
N ALA A 293 3.66 -2.01 -10.66
CA ALA A 293 3.24 -3.38 -10.88
C ALA A 293 1.98 -3.73 -10.10
N VAL A 294 1.22 -4.71 -10.60
CA VAL A 294 0.10 -5.32 -9.90
C VAL A 294 0.36 -6.80 -9.68
N LYS A 295 -0.07 -7.29 -8.52
CA LYS A 295 -0.23 -8.71 -8.23
C LYS A 295 -1.72 -9.02 -8.22
N VAL A 296 -2.12 -9.97 -9.06
CA VAL A 296 -3.53 -10.36 -9.26
C VAL A 296 -3.68 -11.89 -9.27
N GLU A 297 -4.90 -12.36 -9.06
CA GLU A 297 -5.23 -13.79 -9.16
C GLU A 297 -5.14 -14.30 -10.60
N TYR A 298 -4.91 -15.60 -10.79
CA TYR A 298 -4.97 -16.20 -12.13
C TYR A 298 -6.41 -16.55 -12.52
N THR A 299 -6.80 -16.21 -13.74
CA THR A 299 -8.16 -16.45 -14.28
C THR A 299 -8.38 -17.91 -14.72
N GLY A 300 -7.45 -18.81 -14.46
CA GLY A 300 -7.49 -20.22 -14.86
C GLY A 300 -7.18 -20.49 -16.34
N ASN A 301 -7.19 -19.47 -17.19
CA ASN A 301 -7.04 -19.59 -18.64
C ASN A 301 -6.14 -18.47 -19.22
N PRO A 302 -5.11 -18.80 -20.03
CA PRO A 302 -4.21 -17.81 -20.65
C PRO A 302 -4.92 -16.80 -21.57
N GLU A 303 -5.92 -17.23 -22.35
CA GLU A 303 -6.62 -16.37 -23.30
C GLU A 303 -7.37 -15.25 -22.57
N ASN A 304 -8.03 -15.59 -21.47
CA ASN A 304 -8.71 -14.61 -20.64
C ASN A 304 -7.68 -13.72 -19.90
N PHE A 305 -6.55 -14.29 -19.50
CA PHE A 305 -5.49 -13.55 -18.83
C PHE A 305 -4.79 -12.53 -19.74
N LYS A 306 -4.76 -12.74 -21.06
CA LYS A 306 -4.28 -11.71 -22.02
C LYS A 306 -5.06 -10.40 -21.87
N TRP A 307 -6.37 -10.48 -21.61
CA TRP A 307 -7.19 -9.30 -21.37
C TRP A 307 -6.83 -8.59 -20.06
N VAL A 308 -6.48 -9.35 -19.02
CA VAL A 308 -5.96 -8.81 -17.75
C VAL A 308 -4.67 -8.02 -18.00
N VAL A 309 -3.71 -8.62 -18.70
CA VAL A 309 -2.43 -7.97 -19.06
C VAL A 309 -2.67 -6.72 -19.90
N LYS A 310 -3.54 -6.80 -20.91
CA LYS A 310 -3.89 -5.64 -21.75
C LYS A 310 -4.55 -4.53 -20.94
N SER A 311 -5.38 -4.85 -19.95
CA SER A 311 -6.07 -3.90 -19.08
C SER A 311 -5.12 -3.17 -18.11
N ALA A 312 -4.00 -3.79 -17.74
CA ALA A 312 -2.94 -3.18 -16.94
C ALA A 312 -2.11 -2.12 -17.71
N GLY A 313 -2.19 -2.11 -19.05
CA GLY A 313 -1.44 -1.17 -19.88
C GLY A 313 0.07 -1.26 -19.67
N LYS A 314 0.69 -0.20 -19.14
CA LYS A 314 2.14 -0.14 -18.88
C LYS A 314 2.53 -0.71 -17.50
N VAL A 315 1.56 -1.02 -16.65
CA VAL A 315 1.80 -1.66 -15.35
C VAL A 315 2.12 -3.14 -15.56
N LYS A 316 3.14 -3.64 -14.85
CA LYS A 316 3.53 -5.06 -14.97
C LYS A 316 2.61 -5.95 -14.15
N VAL A 317 2.16 -7.04 -14.74
CA VAL A 317 1.23 -7.99 -14.10
C VAL A 317 1.99 -9.20 -13.57
N PHE A 318 1.92 -9.41 -12.27
CA PHE A 318 2.45 -10.59 -11.58
C PHE A 318 1.30 -11.47 -11.09
N MET A 319 1.44 -12.78 -11.27
CA MET A 319 0.48 -13.74 -10.75
C MET A 319 0.68 -13.94 -9.24
N ALA A 320 -0.42 -13.97 -8.50
CA ALA A 320 -0.42 -14.51 -7.15
C ALA A 320 -0.20 -16.04 -7.19
N GLY A 321 0.67 -16.55 -6.32
CA GLY A 321 0.93 -17.99 -6.26
C GLY A 321 -0.25 -18.85 -5.78
N GLY A 322 -1.31 -18.24 -5.23
CA GLY A 322 -2.48 -18.97 -4.72
C GLY A 322 -2.19 -19.88 -3.51
N PRO A 323 -3.15 -20.75 -3.14
CA PRO A 323 -2.90 -21.86 -2.22
C PRO A 323 -1.93 -22.88 -2.82
N LYS A 324 -1.39 -23.80 -1.99
CA LYS A 324 -0.53 -24.86 -2.48
C LYS A 324 -1.27 -25.70 -3.53
N ALA A 325 -0.71 -25.78 -4.73
CA ALA A 325 -1.29 -26.56 -5.81
C ALA A 325 -1.18 -28.06 -5.50
N ALA A 326 -2.06 -28.85 -6.13
CA ALA A 326 -2.10 -30.31 -5.95
C ALA A 326 -0.78 -31.00 -6.36
N ASN A 327 -0.11 -30.48 -7.40
CA ASN A 327 1.19 -30.97 -7.86
C ASN A 327 1.94 -29.87 -8.61
N ASP A 328 3.23 -30.12 -8.88
CA ASP A 328 4.13 -29.16 -9.51
C ASP A 328 3.76 -28.87 -10.97
N GLU A 329 3.36 -29.89 -11.75
CA GLU A 329 2.97 -29.71 -13.16
C GLU A 329 1.77 -28.77 -13.28
N ALA A 330 0.76 -28.92 -12.43
CA ALA A 330 -0.42 -28.07 -12.40
C ALA A 330 -0.05 -26.61 -12.08
N PHE A 331 0.83 -26.39 -11.08
CA PHE A 331 1.28 -25.04 -10.75
C PHE A 331 2.11 -24.41 -11.87
N LEU A 332 3.08 -25.15 -12.41
CA LEU A 332 3.94 -24.69 -13.49
C LEU A 332 3.16 -24.44 -14.79
N THR A 333 2.08 -25.17 -15.03
CA THR A 333 1.14 -24.92 -16.15
C THR A 333 0.43 -23.59 -16.00
N GLN A 334 -0.02 -23.22 -14.79
CA GLN A 334 -0.60 -21.89 -14.54
C GLN A 334 0.44 -20.79 -14.77
N VAL A 335 1.66 -20.99 -14.27
CA VAL A 335 2.78 -20.06 -14.50
C VAL A 335 3.03 -19.85 -15.99
N LYS A 336 3.16 -20.94 -16.76
CA LYS A 336 3.37 -20.87 -18.20
C LYS A 336 2.24 -20.12 -18.89
N GLY A 337 1.00 -20.38 -18.49
CA GLY A 337 -0.17 -19.68 -18.99
C GLY A 337 -0.11 -18.16 -18.79
N VAL A 338 0.33 -17.71 -17.61
CA VAL A 338 0.53 -16.27 -17.35
C VAL A 338 1.63 -15.67 -18.22
N ILE A 339 2.77 -16.35 -18.35
CA ILE A 339 3.88 -15.85 -19.18
C ILE A 339 3.47 -15.79 -20.65
N ASP A 340 2.74 -16.79 -21.15
CA ASP A 340 2.23 -16.81 -22.53
C ASP A 340 1.17 -15.73 -22.79
N ALA A 341 0.44 -15.34 -21.74
CA ALA A 341 -0.50 -14.23 -21.79
C ALA A 341 0.18 -12.84 -21.73
N GLY A 342 1.51 -12.78 -21.52
CA GLY A 342 2.28 -11.54 -21.43
C GLY A 342 2.49 -11.02 -20.01
N GLY A 343 2.20 -11.83 -18.99
CA GLY A 343 2.51 -11.50 -17.59
C GLY A 343 4.02 -11.41 -17.34
N ALA A 344 4.39 -10.61 -16.34
CA ALA A 344 5.78 -10.32 -15.98
C ALA A 344 6.39 -11.38 -15.05
N GLY A 345 5.59 -12.26 -14.43
CA GLY A 345 6.10 -13.29 -13.54
C GLY A 345 5.19 -13.55 -12.35
N LEU A 346 5.79 -13.79 -11.19
CA LEU A 346 5.05 -14.14 -9.97
C LEU A 346 5.48 -13.35 -8.76
N ALA A 347 4.52 -13.13 -7.87
CA ALA A 347 4.78 -12.95 -6.44
C ALA A 347 4.23 -14.18 -5.69
N VAL A 348 5.11 -15.17 -5.48
CA VAL A 348 4.77 -16.52 -5.00
C VAL A 348 5.23 -16.72 -3.56
N GLY A 349 4.39 -17.38 -2.75
CA GLY A 349 4.72 -17.77 -1.38
C GLY A 349 4.66 -19.28 -1.21
N ARG A 350 3.53 -19.75 -0.65
CA ARG A 350 3.26 -21.14 -0.26
C ARG A 350 3.74 -22.20 -1.24
N ASN A 351 3.51 -22.02 -2.54
CA ASN A 351 3.94 -22.99 -3.55
C ASN A 351 5.45 -23.26 -3.60
N VAL A 352 6.28 -22.35 -3.07
CA VAL A 352 7.73 -22.48 -2.96
C VAL A 352 8.13 -22.94 -1.56
N TRP A 353 7.85 -22.16 -0.50
CA TRP A 353 8.40 -22.43 0.83
C TRP A 353 7.69 -23.56 1.60
N GLN A 354 6.52 -24.03 1.15
CA GLN A 354 5.94 -25.30 1.61
C GLN A 354 6.37 -26.51 0.76
N HIS A 355 7.11 -26.29 -0.33
CA HIS A 355 7.55 -27.37 -1.20
C HIS A 355 8.64 -28.21 -0.51
N LYS A 356 8.62 -29.53 -0.70
CA LYS A 356 9.65 -30.44 -0.14
C LYS A 356 11.05 -30.12 -0.68
N GLU A 357 11.13 -29.61 -1.90
CA GLU A 357 12.38 -29.25 -2.58
C GLU A 357 12.28 -27.79 -3.10
N PRO A 358 12.34 -26.77 -2.22
CA PRO A 358 12.04 -25.38 -2.59
C PRO A 358 12.98 -24.82 -3.66
N LEU A 359 14.25 -25.25 -3.67
CA LEU A 359 15.22 -24.81 -4.68
C LEU A 359 14.95 -25.41 -6.07
N LYS A 360 14.45 -26.65 -6.15
CA LYS A 360 14.10 -27.26 -7.43
C LYS A 360 12.88 -26.58 -8.06
N ILE A 361 11.82 -26.37 -7.29
CA ILE A 361 10.65 -25.65 -7.80
C ILE A 361 11.00 -24.20 -8.18
N SER A 362 11.88 -23.54 -7.43
CA SER A 362 12.39 -22.20 -7.79
C SER A 362 13.15 -22.21 -9.14
N LYS A 363 13.98 -23.24 -9.39
CA LYS A 363 14.68 -23.41 -10.67
C LYS A 363 13.72 -23.65 -11.85
N ALA A 364 12.67 -24.43 -11.64
CA ALA A 364 11.63 -24.65 -12.66
C ALA A 364 10.84 -23.37 -12.95
N LEU A 365 10.43 -22.63 -11.91
CA LEU A 365 9.78 -21.33 -12.06
C LEU A 365 10.64 -20.35 -12.85
N ARG A 366 11.93 -20.24 -12.50
CA ARG A 366 12.87 -19.35 -13.19
C ARG A 366 13.02 -19.72 -14.66
N SER A 367 13.11 -21.01 -14.96
CA SER A 367 13.19 -21.54 -16.32
C SER A 367 11.99 -21.13 -17.19
N ILE A 368 10.79 -21.12 -16.61
CA ILE A 368 9.58 -20.69 -17.34
C ILE A 368 9.55 -19.16 -17.47
N VAL A 369 9.71 -18.44 -16.35
CA VAL A 369 9.53 -16.99 -16.32
C VAL A 369 10.62 -16.29 -17.11
N MET A 370 11.88 -16.57 -16.81
CA MET A 370 13.01 -15.87 -17.40
C MET A 370 13.31 -16.38 -18.80
N ASP A 371 13.40 -17.70 -18.97
CA ASP A 371 13.90 -18.32 -20.19
C ASP A 371 12.79 -18.73 -21.17
N GLY A 372 11.51 -18.66 -20.76
CA GLY A 372 10.36 -18.98 -21.61
C GLY A 372 10.17 -20.47 -21.89
N LYS A 373 10.79 -21.35 -21.09
CA LYS A 373 10.74 -22.80 -21.30
C LYS A 373 9.34 -23.38 -21.12
N GLY A 374 9.10 -24.52 -21.78
CA GLY A 374 7.88 -25.31 -21.56
C GLY A 374 7.87 -26.01 -20.20
N VAL A 375 6.68 -26.40 -19.72
CA VAL A 375 6.49 -27.01 -18.38
C VAL A 375 7.35 -28.26 -18.20
N LYS A 376 7.27 -29.22 -19.13
CA LYS A 376 8.02 -30.49 -19.06
C LYS A 376 9.54 -30.25 -19.08
N GLU A 377 10.00 -29.34 -19.91
CA GLU A 377 11.42 -28.98 -20.01
C GLU A 377 11.91 -28.34 -18.70
N ALA A 378 11.11 -27.44 -18.10
CA ALA A 378 11.42 -26.81 -16.84
C ALA A 378 11.49 -27.80 -15.67
N MET A 379 10.54 -28.75 -15.61
CA MET A 379 10.55 -29.83 -14.61
C MET A 379 11.79 -30.72 -14.75
N GLN A 380 12.09 -31.16 -15.97
CA GLN A 380 13.28 -31.98 -16.25
C GLN A 380 14.57 -31.25 -15.89
N ALA A 381 14.73 -29.98 -16.29
CA ALA A 381 15.91 -29.18 -15.97
C ALA A 381 16.07 -28.94 -14.46
N ALA A 382 14.96 -28.93 -13.71
CA ALA A 382 14.95 -28.80 -12.26
C ALA A 382 15.13 -30.12 -11.50
N GLY A 383 14.99 -31.27 -12.17
CA GLY A 383 14.98 -32.58 -11.53
C GLY A 383 13.72 -32.81 -10.68
N LEU A 384 12.58 -32.27 -11.14
CA LEU A 384 11.25 -32.56 -10.61
C LEU A 384 10.65 -33.73 -11.40
N SER A 385 9.95 -34.62 -10.70
CA SER A 385 9.32 -35.83 -11.24
C SER A 385 7.83 -35.65 -11.47
#